data_AF-A0A7H9HTA6-F1
#
_entry.id   AF-A0A7H9HTA6-F1
#
_cell.length_a   1.000
_cell.length_b   1.000
_cell.length_c   1.000
_cell.angle_alpha   90.00
_cell.angle_beta   90.00
_cell.angle_gamma   90.00
#
_symmetry.space_group_name_H-M   'P 1'
#
loop_
_entity.id
_entity.type
_entity.pdbx_description
1 polymer ?
#
loop_
_entity_poly.entity_id
_entity_poly.type
_entity_poly.pdbx_seq_one_letter_code
_entity_poly.pdbx_strand_id
1 'polypeptide(L)'
;MYIRSTYIVKNVVNDGYKAISLAIETGRPVMSSRDVLSQYLVGNQLTSRITLEEFHRIVSESLGYETDAVVSKEKVQEWYESYQERDQMDRESIETRVDRFLSRIERDEFCKLESSQLKESFTLEELVDNLYTVDQILDAKLELVNNSFEAITDVFEQFNNILAKANQGNREWDRDLLETLVEYRRMLQTGSKV
;
A
#
# COMPACT_ATOMS: atom_id res chain seq x y z
N MET A 1 1.77 -5.97 -20.85
CA MET A 1 3.19 -6.11 -20.49
C MET A 1 3.36 -5.85 -18.99
N TYR A 2 2.87 -6.75 -18.12
CA TYR A 2 2.76 -6.54 -16.66
C TYR A 2 3.20 -7.77 -15.81
N ILE A 3 3.98 -8.69 -16.38
CA ILE A 3 4.29 -9.99 -15.74
C ILE A 3 5.68 -9.99 -15.04
N ARG A 4 6.53 -8.98 -15.27
CA ARG A 4 7.90 -8.96 -14.72
C ARG A 4 8.02 -8.40 -13.29
N SER A 5 7.03 -7.67 -12.77
CA SER A 5 7.13 -7.03 -11.45
C SER A 5 6.87 -8.02 -10.30
N THR A 6 5.86 -8.88 -10.43
CA THR A 6 5.48 -9.87 -9.42
C THR A 6 6.51 -11.00 -9.22
N TYR A 7 7.27 -11.34 -10.26
CA TYR A 7 8.33 -12.35 -10.16
C TYR A 7 9.55 -11.85 -9.38
N ILE A 8 9.86 -10.56 -9.45
CA ILE A 8 11.00 -9.97 -8.73
C ILE A 8 10.67 -9.86 -7.24
N VAL A 9 9.46 -9.42 -6.89
CA VAL A 9 9.03 -9.31 -5.48
C VAL A 9 8.98 -10.67 -4.79
N LYS A 10 8.45 -11.72 -5.46
CA LYS A 10 8.44 -13.07 -4.89
C LYS A 10 9.84 -13.65 -4.67
N ASN A 11 10.79 -13.40 -5.57
CA ASN A 11 12.15 -13.93 -5.42
C ASN A 11 12.93 -13.19 -4.32
N VAL A 12 12.82 -11.86 -4.22
CA VAL A 12 13.51 -11.08 -3.17
C VAL A 12 12.98 -11.41 -1.77
N VAL A 13 11.66 -11.59 -1.64
CA VAL A 13 11.04 -11.98 -0.37
C VAL A 13 11.47 -13.40 0.03
N ASN A 14 11.47 -14.35 -0.92
CA ASN A 14 11.83 -15.75 -0.65
C ASN A 14 13.34 -15.95 -0.37
N ASP A 15 14.20 -15.19 -1.03
CA ASP A 15 15.64 -15.19 -0.76
C ASP A 15 15.98 -14.51 0.57
N GLY A 16 15.24 -13.45 0.94
CA GLY A 16 15.31 -12.81 2.26
C GLY A 16 14.90 -13.76 3.38
N TYR A 17 13.78 -14.48 3.24
CA TYR A 17 13.36 -15.49 4.21
C TYR A 17 14.36 -16.64 4.34
N LYS A 18 14.95 -17.11 3.23
CA LYS A 18 16.00 -18.14 3.28
C LYS A 18 17.25 -17.67 4.00
N ALA A 19 17.70 -16.44 3.78
CA ALA A 19 18.86 -15.88 4.47
C ALA A 19 18.63 -15.74 5.98
N ILE A 20 17.42 -15.32 6.38
CA ILE A 20 17.02 -15.20 7.79
C ILE A 20 16.91 -16.59 8.44
N SER A 21 16.24 -17.56 7.78
CA SER A 21 16.14 -18.94 8.29
C SER A 21 17.50 -19.62 8.42
N LEU A 22 18.40 -19.45 7.45
CA LEU A 22 19.74 -20.02 7.49
C LEU A 22 20.61 -19.41 8.61
N ALA A 23 20.42 -18.12 8.91
CA ALA A 23 21.14 -17.47 10.00
C ALA A 23 20.63 -17.90 11.39
N ILE A 24 19.31 -18.13 11.51
CA ILE A 24 18.71 -18.72 12.72
C ILE A 24 19.21 -20.16 12.94
N GLU A 25 19.33 -20.95 11.87
CA GLU A 25 19.83 -22.33 11.94
C GLU A 25 21.34 -22.43 12.22
N THR A 26 22.14 -21.46 11.79
CA THR A 26 23.61 -21.49 11.92
C THR A 26 24.15 -20.79 13.17
N GLY A 27 23.28 -20.16 13.97
CA GLY A 27 23.68 -19.45 15.20
C GLY A 27 24.64 -18.28 14.96
N ARG A 28 24.81 -17.84 13.70
CA ARG A 28 25.62 -16.66 13.39
C ARG A 28 24.78 -15.42 13.68
N PRO A 29 25.26 -14.47 14.50
CA PRO A 29 24.58 -13.20 14.65
C PRO A 29 24.56 -12.52 13.28
N VAL A 30 23.36 -12.35 12.71
CA VAL A 30 23.14 -11.48 11.56
C VAL A 30 23.48 -10.09 12.06
N MET A 31 24.61 -9.52 11.61
CA MET A 31 24.91 -8.12 11.90
C MET A 31 23.77 -7.28 11.35
N SER A 32 23.25 -6.37 12.18
CA SER A 32 22.20 -5.47 11.73
C SER A 32 22.77 -4.54 10.66
N SER A 33 21.91 -4.04 9.76
CA SER A 33 22.31 -3.04 8.75
C SER A 33 22.94 -1.79 9.41
N ARG A 34 22.50 -1.47 10.63
CA ARG A 34 23.06 -0.44 11.51
C ARG A 34 24.51 -0.74 11.86
N ASP A 35 24.81 -1.95 12.31
CA ASP A 35 26.17 -2.34 12.72
C ASP A 35 27.13 -2.32 11.53
N VAL A 36 26.67 -2.78 10.36
CA VAL A 36 27.46 -2.76 9.12
C VAL A 36 27.79 -1.32 8.71
N LEU A 37 26.80 -0.42 8.72
CA LEU A 37 27.00 0.98 8.36
C LEU A 37 27.88 1.71 9.38
N SER A 38 27.65 1.50 10.68
CA SER A 38 28.46 2.09 11.73
C SER A 38 29.91 1.64 11.63
N GLN A 39 30.15 0.34 11.48
CA GLN A 39 31.50 -0.20 11.34
C GLN A 39 32.23 0.33 10.10
N TYR A 40 31.54 0.47 8.97
CA TYR A 40 32.15 1.02 7.76
C TYR A 40 32.54 2.49 7.92
N LEU A 41 31.68 3.30 8.53
CA LEU A 41 31.90 4.73 8.70
C LEU A 41 32.94 5.02 9.78
N VAL A 42 32.90 4.27 10.89
CA VAL A 42 33.82 4.40 12.02
C VAL A 42 35.18 3.79 11.71
N GLY A 43 35.24 2.69 10.94
CA GLY A 43 36.49 2.03 10.55
C GLY A 43 37.37 2.82 9.58
N ASN A 44 36.95 4.02 9.17
CA ASN A 44 37.75 4.98 8.40
C ASN A 44 38.42 6.06 9.27
N GLN A 45 38.21 6.05 10.59
CA GLN A 45 38.80 7.03 11.52
C GLN A 45 40.31 6.83 11.65
N LEU A 46 41.06 7.93 11.85
CA LEU A 46 42.52 7.90 11.90
C LEU A 46 43.01 7.01 13.06
N THR A 47 42.44 7.21 14.24
CA THR A 47 42.80 6.50 15.48
C THR A 47 42.27 5.07 15.52
N SER A 48 41.39 4.70 14.59
CA SER A 48 40.99 3.29 14.38
C SER A 48 42.00 2.50 13.54
N ARG A 49 42.91 3.19 12.83
CA ARG A 49 43.83 2.58 11.85
C ARG A 49 45.30 2.72 12.21
N ILE A 50 45.66 3.75 12.97
CA ILE A 50 47.04 4.10 13.27
C ILE A 50 47.15 4.15 14.79
N THR A 51 48.07 3.37 15.36
CA THR A 51 48.33 3.44 16.81
C THR A 51 49.17 4.68 17.15
N LEU A 52 49.25 5.03 18.43
CA LEU A 52 50.09 6.12 18.90
C LEU A 52 51.56 5.92 18.48
N GLU A 53 52.07 4.69 18.56
CA GLU A 53 53.44 4.36 18.18
C GLU A 53 53.69 4.54 16.68
N GLU A 54 52.72 4.14 15.85
CA GLU A 54 52.79 4.32 14.40
C GLU A 54 52.67 5.79 14.02
N PHE A 55 51.82 6.54 14.72
CA PHE A 55 51.69 7.98 14.54
C PHE A 55 52.99 8.71 14.89
N HIS A 56 53.63 8.35 16.01
CA HIS A 56 54.97 8.85 16.37
C HIS A 56 56.01 8.58 15.29
N ARG A 57 56.03 7.37 14.73
CA ARG A 57 56.93 7.00 13.64
C ARG A 57 56.69 7.88 12.40
N ILE A 58 55.43 8.04 11.98
CA ILE A 58 55.06 8.86 10.81
C ILE A 58 55.46 10.32 11.01
N VAL A 59 55.24 10.89 12.20
CA VAL A 59 55.62 12.27 12.51
C VAL A 59 57.14 12.43 12.50
N SER A 60 57.86 11.45 13.06
CA SER A 60 59.33 11.49 13.09
C SER A 60 59.97 11.33 11.70
N GLU A 61 59.39 10.48 10.84
CA GLU A 61 59.84 10.28 9.46
C GLU A 61 59.52 11.48 8.56
N SER A 62 58.38 12.14 8.76
CA SER A 62 57.93 13.27 7.93
C SER A 62 58.61 14.60 8.25
N LEU A 63 59.03 14.81 9.50
CA LEU A 63 59.74 16.04 9.90
C LEU A 63 61.17 16.11 9.37
N GLY A 64 61.75 14.98 8.92
CA GLY A 64 63.11 14.93 8.42
C GLY A 64 64.15 15.29 9.50
N TYR A 65 65.35 14.73 9.39
CA TYR A 65 66.46 15.05 10.27
C TYR A 65 67.01 16.49 10.11
N GLU A 66 66.27 17.41 9.46
CA GLU A 66 66.75 18.73 9.03
C GLU A 66 66.20 19.92 9.84
N THR A 67 65.21 19.74 10.72
CA THR A 67 64.77 20.82 11.63
C THR A 67 65.27 20.62 13.05
N ASP A 68 66.03 21.60 13.57
CA ASP A 68 66.51 21.73 14.96
C ASP A 68 65.39 21.69 16.04
N ALA A 69 64.12 21.62 15.62
CA ALA A 69 62.98 21.41 16.48
C ALA A 69 62.68 19.91 16.58
N VAL A 70 63.40 19.20 17.47
CA VAL A 70 62.98 17.88 17.94
C VAL A 70 61.60 18.06 18.58
N VAL A 71 60.54 17.71 17.85
CA VAL A 71 59.18 17.74 18.39
C VAL A 71 59.16 16.76 19.57
N SER A 72 58.86 17.27 20.76
CA SER A 72 58.88 16.44 21.95
C SER A 72 57.82 15.34 21.85
N LYS A 73 58.08 14.20 22.48
CA LYS A 73 57.11 13.10 22.50
C LYS A 73 55.80 13.54 23.15
N GLU A 74 55.84 14.42 24.15
CA GLU A 74 54.63 14.96 24.76
C GLU A 74 53.76 15.71 23.74
N LYS A 75 54.37 16.51 22.84
CA LYS A 75 53.61 17.29 21.86
C LYS A 75 52.94 16.43 20.78
N VAL A 76 53.59 15.33 20.38
CA VAL A 76 53.00 14.38 19.43
C VAL A 76 51.87 13.59 20.10
N GLN A 77 52.02 13.27 21.39
CA GLN A 77 50.96 12.65 22.18
C GLN A 77 49.74 13.57 22.31
N GLU A 78 49.94 14.85 22.63
CA GLU A 78 48.85 15.85 22.68
C GLU A 78 48.09 15.94 21.35
N TRP A 79 48.80 15.90 20.20
CA TRP A 79 48.15 15.88 18.90
C TRP A 79 47.32 14.63 18.68
N TYR A 80 47.85 13.46 19.04
CA TYR A 80 47.13 12.20 18.89
C TYR A 80 45.90 12.13 19.79
N GLU A 81 46.00 12.61 21.04
CA GLU A 81 44.86 12.76 21.96
C GLU A 81 43.79 13.69 21.37
N SER A 82 44.20 14.82 20.76
CA SER A 82 43.25 15.71 20.06
C SER A 82 42.56 15.03 18.86
N TYR A 83 43.26 14.16 18.12
CA TYR A 83 42.65 13.35 17.06
C TYR A 83 41.70 12.29 17.63
N GLN A 84 42.01 11.68 18.77
CA GLN A 84 41.13 10.72 19.45
C GLN A 84 39.83 11.38 19.92
N GLU A 85 39.90 12.56 20.51
CA GLU A 85 38.71 13.31 20.92
C GLU A 85 37.82 13.64 19.71
N ARG A 86 38.44 14.08 18.60
CA ARG A 86 37.71 14.37 17.36
C ARG A 86 37.06 13.12 16.77
N ASP A 87 37.81 12.02 16.68
CA ASP A 87 37.28 10.74 16.17
C ASP A 87 36.14 10.24 17.06
N GLN A 88 36.21 10.43 18.38
CA GLN A 88 35.12 10.07 19.28
C GLN A 88 33.87 10.92 19.04
N MET A 89 34.02 12.24 18.92
CA MET A 89 32.89 13.13 18.59
C MET A 89 32.27 12.79 17.22
N ASP A 90 33.10 12.51 16.22
CA ASP A 90 32.64 12.12 14.90
C ASP A 90 31.91 10.77 14.93
N ARG A 91 32.35 9.82 15.76
CA ARG A 91 31.68 8.53 15.95
C ARG A 91 30.26 8.72 16.49
N GLU A 92 30.11 9.47 17.58
CA GLU A 92 28.81 9.72 18.20
C GLU A 92 27.85 10.45 17.24
N SER A 93 28.39 11.40 16.46
CA SER A 93 27.65 12.11 15.41
C SER A 93 27.21 11.17 14.29
N ILE A 94 28.10 10.29 13.82
CA ILE A 94 27.81 9.29 12.79
C ILE A 94 26.74 8.33 13.26
N GLU A 95 26.87 7.76 14.45
CA GLU A 95 25.88 6.83 15.02
C GLU A 95 24.50 7.48 15.10
N THR A 96 24.41 8.70 15.64
CA THR A 96 23.16 9.46 15.72
C THR A 96 22.54 9.71 14.34
N ARG A 97 23.37 9.96 13.31
CA ARG A 97 22.91 10.19 11.94
C ARG A 97 22.44 8.91 11.26
N VAL A 98 23.16 7.81 11.45
CA VAL A 98 22.78 6.48 10.93
C VAL A 98 21.44 6.07 11.54
N ASP A 99 21.28 6.24 12.84
CA ASP A 99 20.05 5.93 13.55
C ASP A 99 18.86 6.71 13.01
N ARG A 100 19.03 8.03 12.89
CA ARG A 100 17.98 8.90 12.35
C ARG A 100 17.63 8.53 10.91
N PHE A 101 18.62 8.17 10.11
CA PHE A 101 18.44 7.79 8.72
C PHE A 101 17.67 6.48 8.60
N LEU A 102 18.06 5.45 9.35
CA LEU A 102 17.39 4.15 9.35
C LEU A 102 15.95 4.26 9.85
N SER A 103 15.72 4.92 10.98
CA SER A 103 14.36 5.11 11.51
C SER A 103 13.47 5.89 10.54
N ARG A 104 14.04 6.84 9.79
CA ARG A 104 13.29 7.57 8.76
C ARG A 104 12.91 6.66 7.60
N ILE A 105 13.85 5.85 7.10
CA ILE A 105 13.58 4.90 6.01
C ILE A 105 12.53 3.89 6.44
N GLU A 106 12.65 3.30 7.63
CA GLU A 106 11.69 2.33 8.15
C GLU A 106 10.29 2.92 8.21
N ARG A 107 10.15 4.15 8.70
CA ARG A 107 8.87 4.87 8.73
C ARG A 107 8.33 5.14 7.33
N ASP A 108 9.17 5.64 6.43
CA ASP A 108 8.75 5.99 5.07
C ASP A 108 8.30 4.75 4.29
N GLU A 109 9.03 3.64 4.40
CA GLU A 109 8.66 2.37 3.79
C GLU A 109 7.40 1.76 4.43
N PHE A 110 7.25 1.86 5.75
CA PHE A 110 6.02 1.44 6.42
C PHE A 110 4.79 2.22 5.91
N CYS A 111 4.87 3.54 5.82
CA CYS A 111 3.78 4.36 5.29
C CYS A 111 3.46 4.05 3.81
N LYS A 112 4.48 3.78 2.99
CA LYS A 112 4.26 3.34 1.59
C LYS A 112 3.55 1.98 1.53
N LEU A 113 3.94 1.06 2.41
CA LEU A 113 3.32 -0.26 2.48
C LEU A 113 1.86 -0.15 2.93
N GLU A 114 1.61 0.58 4.02
CA GLU A 114 0.28 0.85 4.55
C GLU A 114 -0.63 1.51 3.50
N SER A 115 -0.15 2.56 2.83
CA SER A 115 -0.92 3.22 1.78
C SER A 115 -1.16 2.35 0.54
N SER A 116 -0.24 1.45 0.21
CA SER A 116 -0.44 0.49 -0.89
C SER A 116 -1.48 -0.56 -0.52
N GLN A 117 -1.42 -1.06 0.71
CA GLN A 117 -2.41 -2.01 1.22
C GLN A 117 -3.80 -1.38 1.32
N LEU A 118 -3.90 -0.15 1.83
CA LEU A 118 -5.17 0.58 1.93
C LEU A 118 -5.82 0.82 0.56
N LYS A 119 -5.03 1.05 -0.49
CA LYS A 119 -5.55 1.20 -1.86
C LYS A 119 -6.16 -0.09 -2.43
N GLU A 120 -5.74 -1.25 -1.94
CA GLU A 120 -6.28 -2.54 -2.35
C GLU A 120 -7.47 -2.97 -1.48
N SER A 121 -7.82 -2.17 -0.46
CA SER A 121 -8.95 -2.41 0.44
C SER A 121 -10.03 -1.36 0.26
N PHE A 122 -11.29 -1.77 0.40
CA PHE A 122 -12.40 -0.83 0.54
C PHE A 122 -12.56 -0.45 2.01
N THR A 123 -12.81 0.82 2.27
CA THR A 123 -13.23 1.23 3.62
C THR A 123 -14.65 0.74 3.89
N LEU A 124 -14.99 0.60 5.17
CA LEU A 124 -16.35 0.22 5.54
C LEU A 124 -17.35 1.30 5.09
N GLU A 125 -16.95 2.55 5.16
CA GLU A 125 -17.70 3.71 4.71
C GLU A 125 -18.02 3.62 3.21
N GLU A 126 -17.02 3.34 2.37
CA GLU A 126 -17.23 3.15 0.92
C GLU A 126 -18.14 1.95 0.63
N LEU A 127 -18.03 0.86 1.40
CA LEU A 127 -18.91 -0.29 1.26
C LEU A 127 -20.37 0.07 1.59
N VAL A 128 -20.59 0.81 2.68
CA VAL A 128 -21.92 1.22 3.14
C VAL A 128 -22.57 2.17 2.13
N ASP A 129 -21.84 3.16 1.61
CA ASP A 129 -22.35 4.08 0.59
C ASP A 129 -22.73 3.34 -0.70
N ASN A 130 -21.92 2.37 -1.11
CA ASN A 130 -22.24 1.52 -2.26
C ASN A 130 -23.49 0.66 -2.01
N LEU A 131 -23.67 0.11 -0.79
CA LEU A 131 -24.86 -0.64 -0.43
C LEU A 131 -26.13 0.22 -0.44
N TYR A 132 -26.07 1.45 0.08
CA TYR A 132 -27.18 2.39 -0.02
C TYR A 132 -27.53 2.72 -1.48
N THR A 133 -26.52 2.85 -2.34
CA THR A 133 -26.74 3.07 -3.77
C THR A 133 -27.43 1.88 -4.43
N VAL A 134 -27.03 0.66 -4.08
CA VAL A 134 -27.68 -0.58 -4.55
C VAL A 134 -29.13 -0.64 -4.09
N ASP A 135 -29.40 -0.33 -2.83
CA ASP A 135 -30.74 -0.30 -2.24
C ASP A 135 -31.67 0.67 -3.00
N GLN A 136 -31.21 1.90 -3.26
CA GLN A 136 -31.97 2.88 -4.06
C GLN A 136 -32.27 2.40 -5.48
N ILE A 137 -31.33 1.70 -6.13
CA ILE A 137 -31.55 1.13 -7.45
C ILE A 137 -32.59 0.00 -7.39
N LEU A 138 -32.52 -0.85 -6.37
CA LEU A 138 -33.48 -1.94 -6.18
C LEU A 138 -34.89 -1.39 -5.90
N ASP A 139 -35.02 -0.39 -5.05
CA ASP A 139 -36.29 0.29 -4.78
C ASP A 139 -36.89 0.88 -6.05
N ALA A 140 -36.09 1.61 -6.85
CA ALA A 140 -36.57 2.16 -8.12
C ALA A 140 -37.01 1.08 -9.11
N LYS A 141 -36.34 -0.08 -9.10
CA LYS A 141 -36.75 -1.23 -9.94
C LYS A 141 -38.03 -1.88 -9.43
N LEU A 142 -38.18 -2.02 -8.11
CA LEU A 142 -39.40 -2.55 -7.49
C LEU A 142 -40.59 -1.65 -7.75
N GLU A 143 -40.43 -0.33 -7.63
CA GLU A 143 -41.47 0.65 -7.94
C GLU A 143 -41.92 0.53 -9.40
N LEU A 144 -40.97 0.42 -10.34
CA LEU A 144 -41.29 0.22 -11.75
C LEU A 144 -42.07 -1.07 -12.00
N VAL A 145 -41.68 -2.17 -11.34
CA VAL A 145 -42.40 -3.45 -11.42
C VAL A 145 -43.81 -3.33 -10.82
N ASN A 146 -43.94 -2.67 -9.67
CA ASN A 146 -45.23 -2.46 -9.02
C ASN A 146 -46.17 -1.65 -9.91
N ASN A 147 -45.69 -0.54 -10.47
CA ASN A 147 -46.46 0.29 -11.39
C ASN A 147 -46.89 -0.50 -12.65
N SER A 148 -46.02 -1.38 -13.15
CA SER A 148 -46.38 -2.27 -14.27
C SER A 148 -47.45 -3.29 -13.88
N PHE A 149 -47.43 -3.80 -12.64
CA PHE A 149 -48.41 -4.77 -12.16
C PHE A 149 -49.77 -4.13 -11.93
N GLU A 150 -49.80 -2.92 -11.39
CA GLU A 150 -51.01 -2.11 -11.24
C GLU A 150 -51.64 -1.83 -12.61
N ALA A 151 -50.85 -1.38 -13.59
CA ALA A 151 -51.35 -1.16 -14.95
C ALA A 151 -51.94 -2.42 -15.59
N ILE A 152 -51.32 -3.59 -15.38
CA ILE A 152 -51.86 -4.87 -15.86
C ILE A 152 -53.18 -5.21 -15.14
N THR A 153 -53.23 -4.98 -13.82
CA THR A 153 -54.43 -5.23 -13.01
C THR A 153 -55.60 -4.38 -13.48
N ASP A 154 -55.37 -3.09 -13.75
CA ASP A 154 -56.38 -2.18 -14.30
C ASP A 154 -56.91 -2.67 -15.65
N VAL A 155 -56.03 -3.14 -16.54
CA VAL A 155 -56.43 -3.72 -17.84
C VAL A 155 -57.29 -4.97 -17.64
N PHE A 156 -56.94 -5.84 -16.68
CA PHE A 156 -57.75 -7.01 -16.35
C PHE A 156 -59.12 -6.63 -15.76
N GLU A 157 -59.19 -5.62 -14.91
CA GLU A 157 -60.45 -5.13 -14.35
C GLU A 157 -61.35 -4.54 -15.44
N GLN A 158 -60.78 -3.72 -16.34
CA GLN A 158 -61.49 -3.21 -17.51
C GLN A 158 -62.01 -4.34 -18.39
N PHE A 159 -61.18 -5.33 -18.69
CA PHE A 159 -61.58 -6.48 -19.49
C PHE A 159 -62.72 -7.28 -18.83
N ASN A 160 -62.63 -7.54 -17.53
CA ASN A 160 -63.69 -8.20 -16.76
C ASN A 160 -65.00 -7.41 -16.78
N ASN A 161 -64.91 -6.08 -16.65
CA ASN A 161 -66.09 -5.20 -16.73
C ASN A 161 -66.74 -5.24 -18.12
N ILE A 162 -65.95 -5.28 -19.19
CA ILE A 162 -66.48 -5.41 -20.55
C ILE A 162 -67.12 -6.80 -20.76
N LEU A 163 -66.49 -7.89 -20.28
CA LEU A 163 -67.08 -9.22 -20.34
C LEU A 163 -68.40 -9.31 -19.56
N ALA A 164 -68.48 -8.68 -18.38
CA ALA A 164 -69.71 -8.60 -17.60
C ALA A 164 -70.83 -7.87 -18.37
N LYS A 165 -70.52 -6.75 -19.03
CA LYS A 165 -71.47 -6.01 -19.89
C LYS A 165 -71.90 -6.82 -21.11
N ALA A 166 -70.98 -7.54 -21.76
CA ALA A 166 -71.29 -8.40 -22.90
C ALA A 166 -72.22 -9.57 -22.50
N ASN A 167 -72.01 -10.16 -21.32
CA ASN A 167 -72.87 -11.22 -20.77
C ASN A 167 -74.27 -10.72 -20.34
N GLN A 168 -74.44 -9.42 -20.09
CA GLN A 168 -75.75 -8.80 -19.82
C GLN A 168 -76.60 -8.58 -21.09
N GLY A 169 -76.12 -9.03 -22.26
CA GLY A 169 -76.93 -9.16 -23.48
C GLY A 169 -77.02 -7.90 -24.35
N ASN A 170 -76.24 -6.85 -24.06
CA ASN A 170 -76.20 -5.67 -24.93
C ASN A 170 -75.27 -5.95 -26.13
N ARG A 171 -75.85 -6.17 -27.32
CA ARG A 171 -75.15 -6.63 -28.54
C ARG A 171 -74.57 -5.49 -29.39
N GLU A 172 -74.06 -4.43 -28.78
CA GLU A 172 -73.13 -3.53 -29.48
C GLU A 172 -71.73 -4.00 -29.13
N TRP A 173 -71.06 -4.62 -30.09
CA TRP A 173 -69.67 -5.05 -29.95
C TRP A 173 -68.83 -3.77 -29.99
N ASP A 174 -68.65 -3.23 -28.79
CA ASP A 174 -68.13 -1.89 -28.57
C ASP A 174 -66.66 -1.81 -29.00
N ARG A 175 -66.30 -0.71 -29.64
CA ARG A 175 -64.93 -0.45 -30.14
C ARG A 175 -63.88 -0.64 -29.04
N ASP A 176 -64.28 -0.36 -27.81
CA ASP A 176 -63.51 -0.49 -26.57
C ASP A 176 -63.10 -1.94 -26.27
N LEU A 177 -63.93 -2.95 -26.61
CA LEU A 177 -63.56 -4.37 -26.45
C LEU A 177 -62.42 -4.76 -27.41
N LEU A 178 -62.47 -4.26 -28.64
CA LEU A 178 -61.41 -4.52 -29.63
C LEU A 178 -60.11 -3.83 -29.24
N GLU A 179 -60.18 -2.61 -28.72
CA GLU A 179 -59.01 -1.85 -28.27
C GLU A 179 -58.35 -2.51 -27.06
N THR A 180 -59.12 -2.91 -26.05
CA THR A 180 -58.62 -3.64 -24.88
C THR A 180 -58.03 -5.02 -25.22
N LEU A 181 -58.62 -5.77 -26.18
CA LEU A 181 -58.07 -7.04 -26.66
C LEU A 181 -56.75 -6.86 -27.43
N VAL A 182 -56.63 -5.78 -28.21
CA VAL A 182 -55.39 -5.44 -28.93
C VAL A 182 -54.29 -5.06 -27.94
N GLU A 183 -54.63 -4.29 -26.91
CA GLU A 183 -53.70 -3.90 -25.85
C GLU A 183 -53.24 -5.10 -25.01
N TYR A 184 -54.16 -5.99 -24.64
CA TYR A 184 -53.85 -7.25 -23.97
C TYR A 184 -52.93 -8.15 -24.82
N ARG A 185 -53.21 -8.29 -26.11
CA ARG A 185 -52.34 -9.03 -27.04
C ARG A 185 -50.95 -8.40 -27.11
N ARG A 186 -50.84 -7.07 -27.14
CA ARG A 186 -49.56 -6.36 -27.16
C ARG A 186 -48.76 -6.64 -25.88
N MET A 187 -49.40 -6.55 -24.72
CA MET A 187 -48.76 -6.84 -23.42
C MET A 187 -48.24 -8.28 -23.32
N LEU A 188 -49.00 -9.27 -23.79
CA LEU A 188 -48.54 -10.67 -23.85
C LEU A 188 -47.32 -10.87 -24.77
N GLN A 189 -47.26 -10.14 -25.89
CA GLN A 189 -46.14 -10.23 -26.84
C GLN A 189 -44.87 -9.55 -26.34
N THR A 190 -44.99 -8.46 -25.56
CA THR A 190 -43.86 -7.80 -24.92
C THR A 190 -43.40 -8.51 -23.64
N GLY A 191 -44.31 -9.13 -22.88
CA GLY A 191 -43.99 -9.91 -21.68
C GLY A 191 -43.31 -11.27 -21.97
N SER A 192 -43.43 -11.78 -23.20
CA SER A 192 -42.77 -13.03 -23.64
C SER A 192 -41.30 -12.87 -24.07
N LYS A 193 -40.74 -11.65 -23.97
CA LYS A 193 -39.32 -11.35 -24.23
C LYS A 193 -38.61 -10.92 -22.94
N VAL A 194 -38.54 -11.83 -21.98
CA VAL A 194 -37.58 -11.84 -20.87
C VAL A 194 -37.02 -13.23 -20.75
#